data_AF-V5I7C3-F1
#
_entry.id   AF-V5I7C3-F1
#
_cell.length_a   1.000
_cell.length_b   1.000
_cell.length_c   1.000
_cell.angle_alpha   90.00
_cell.angle_beta   90.00
_cell.angle_gamma   90.00
#
_symmetry.space_group_name_H-M   'P 1'
#
loop_
_entity.id
_entity.type
_entity.pdbx_description
1 polymer ?
#
loop_
_entity_poly.entity_id
_entity_poly.type
_entity_poly.pdbx_seq_one_letter_code
_entity_poly.pdbx_strand_id
1 'polypeptide(L)'
;LLLENREVIRNDALLLLINLTKSNANIQKIVAFENAFDRLFDVISEEGWTDGGIVVEDCLLLMLNLLKNNTSNINFFKEGSYIHKLSPMFILPPNLEEIGWSPQKVSNFHCVLQLIRTLVSPIIPYKL
;
A
#
# COMPACT_ATOMS: atom_id res chain seq x y z
N LEU A 1 0.68 -11.83 -12.77
CA LEU A 1 -0.12 -10.65 -13.17
C LEU A 1 0.53 -9.34 -12.71
N LEU A 2 0.90 -9.17 -11.44
CA LEU A 2 1.64 -7.95 -11.00
C LEU A 2 3.04 -7.80 -11.62
N LEU A 3 3.60 -8.87 -12.18
CA LEU A 3 4.87 -8.90 -12.93
C LEU A 3 4.70 -8.62 -14.43
N GLU A 4 3.49 -8.32 -14.88
CA GLU A 4 3.22 -8.14 -16.30
C GLU A 4 3.77 -6.80 -16.78
N ASN A 5 4.59 -6.82 -17.84
CA ASN A 5 5.22 -5.61 -18.39
C ASN A 5 4.21 -4.67 -19.08
N ARG A 6 3.06 -5.21 -19.50
CA ARG A 6 1.98 -4.42 -20.07
C ARG A 6 1.22 -3.75 -18.95
N GLU A 7 1.47 -2.46 -18.78
CA GLU A 7 0.90 -1.63 -17.71
C GLU A 7 -0.63 -1.78 -17.57
N VAL A 8 -1.37 -1.80 -18.69
CA VAL A 8 -2.82 -1.98 -18.68
C VAL A 8 -3.24 -3.27 -17.97
N ILE A 9 -2.56 -4.39 -18.23
CA ILE A 9 -2.89 -5.68 -17.62
C ILE A 9 -2.47 -5.69 -16.14
N ARG A 10 -1.34 -5.07 -15.80
CA ARG A 10 -0.89 -4.92 -14.42
C ARG A 10 -1.91 -4.12 -13.60
N ASN A 11 -2.40 -3.01 -14.15
CA ASN A 11 -3.37 -2.12 -13.50
C ASN A 11 -4.74 -2.80 -13.34
N ASP A 12 -5.23 -3.50 -14.37
CA ASP A 12 -6.47 -4.30 -14.25
C ASP A 12 -6.32 -5.42 -13.22
N ALA A 13 -5.13 -6.03 -13.11
CA ALA A 13 -4.86 -7.04 -12.10
C ALA A 13 -4.84 -6.45 -10.68
N LEU A 14 -4.38 -5.21 -10.48
CA LEU A 14 -4.48 -4.51 -9.20
C LEU A 14 -5.95 -4.36 -8.80
N LEU A 15 -6.79 -3.86 -9.71
CA LEU A 15 -8.24 -3.73 -9.46
C LEU A 15 -8.91 -5.07 -9.15
N LEU A 16 -8.53 -6.14 -9.85
CA LEU A 16 -9.00 -7.49 -9.54
C LEU A 16 -8.60 -7.92 -8.12
N LEU A 17 -7.34 -7.74 -7.75
CA LEU A 17 -6.84 -8.11 -6.42
C LEU A 17 -7.49 -7.27 -5.31
N ILE A 18 -7.75 -5.99 -5.53
CA ILE A 18 -8.51 -5.14 -4.60
C ILE A 18 -9.88 -5.75 -4.33
N ASN A 19 -10.59 -6.17 -5.37
CA ASN A 19 -11.91 -6.78 -5.22
C ASN A 19 -11.86 -8.16 -4.55
N LEU A 20 -10.90 -9.01 -4.91
CA LEU A 20 -10.77 -10.36 -4.34
C LEU A 20 -10.36 -10.35 -2.87
N THR A 21 -9.53 -9.40 -2.46
CA THR A 21 -9.01 -9.31 -1.08
C THR A 21 -9.96 -8.61 -0.12
N LYS A 22 -11.04 -7.98 -0.62
CA LYS A 22 -12.00 -7.23 0.19
C LYS A 22 -12.70 -8.16 1.19
N SER A 23 -12.43 -7.94 2.48
CA SER A 23 -13.03 -8.69 3.60
C SER A 23 -12.84 -10.22 3.57
N ASN A 24 -11.84 -10.74 2.85
CA ASN A 24 -11.53 -12.17 2.83
C ASN A 24 -10.12 -12.44 3.38
N ALA A 25 -10.05 -12.79 4.66
CA ALA A 25 -8.78 -13.00 5.36
C ALA A 25 -7.91 -14.11 4.76
N ASN A 26 -8.51 -15.15 4.15
CA ASN A 26 -7.76 -16.24 3.54
C ASN A 26 -7.10 -15.78 2.23
N ILE A 27 -7.84 -15.07 1.38
CA ILE A 27 -7.29 -14.52 0.14
C ILE A 27 -6.22 -13.46 0.46
N GLN A 28 -6.46 -12.59 1.44
CA GLN A 28 -5.46 -11.61 1.88
C GLN A 28 -4.15 -12.27 2.31
N LYS A 29 -4.21 -13.38 3.04
CA LYS A 29 -3.01 -14.15 3.43
C LYS A 29 -2.30 -14.72 2.22
N ILE A 30 -3.03 -15.40 1.32
CA ILE A 30 -2.47 -15.97 0.09
C ILE A 30 -1.74 -14.89 -0.72
N VAL A 31 -2.40 -13.76 -0.97
CA VAL A 31 -1.80 -12.65 -1.74
C VAL A 31 -0.57 -12.09 -1.05
N ALA A 32 -0.58 -11.91 0.28
CA ALA A 32 0.59 -11.45 1.02
C ALA A 32 1.78 -12.43 0.94
N PHE A 33 1.53 -13.74 1.04
CA PHE A 33 2.56 -14.78 0.94
C PHE A 33 3.16 -14.91 -0.47
N GLU A 34 2.40 -14.57 -1.51
CA GLU A 34 2.87 -14.50 -2.91
C GLU A 34 3.67 -13.21 -3.21
N ASN A 35 4.40 -12.71 -2.20
CA ASN A 35 5.32 -11.56 -2.30
C ASN A 35 4.67 -10.24 -2.75
N ALA A 36 3.37 -10.05 -2.50
CA ALA A 36 2.65 -8.88 -3.00
C ALA A 36 3.19 -7.56 -2.45
N PHE A 37 3.60 -7.50 -1.18
CA PHE A 37 4.08 -6.23 -0.59
C PHE A 37 5.31 -5.67 -1.32
N ASP A 38 6.32 -6.50 -1.62
CA ASP A 38 7.49 -6.05 -2.39
C ASP A 38 7.07 -5.53 -3.77
N ARG A 39 6.19 -6.25 -4.48
CA ARG A 39 5.74 -5.84 -5.80
C ARG A 39 4.96 -4.53 -5.78
N LEU A 40 4.14 -4.32 -4.76
CA LEU A 40 3.41 -3.06 -4.60
C LEU A 40 4.37 -1.92 -4.27
N PHE A 41 5.41 -2.14 -3.47
CA PHE A 41 6.44 -1.13 -3.24
C PHE A 41 7.27 -0.82 -4.50
N ASP A 42 7.62 -1.84 -5.30
CA ASP A 42 8.32 -1.66 -6.57
C ASP A 42 7.51 -0.72 -7.49
N VAL A 43 6.22 -1.03 -7.69
CA VAL A 43 5.32 -0.19 -8.51
C VAL A 43 5.19 1.22 -7.92
N ILE A 44 4.95 1.37 -6.62
CA ILE A 44 4.83 2.71 -6.01
C ILE A 44 6.11 3.52 -6.19
N SER A 45 7.29 2.89 -6.07
CA SER A 45 8.57 3.56 -6.26
C SER A 45 8.78 3.98 -7.72
N GLU A 46 8.43 3.13 -8.68
CA GLU A 46 8.53 3.41 -10.12
C GLU A 46 7.60 4.55 -10.56
N GLU A 47 6.41 4.62 -9.96
CA GLU A 47 5.38 5.63 -10.26
C GLU A 47 5.59 6.96 -9.50
N GLY A 48 6.67 7.11 -8.73
CA GLY A 48 7.01 8.37 -8.07
C GLY A 48 6.38 8.57 -6.68
N TRP A 49 6.13 7.50 -5.94
CA TRP A 49 5.61 7.55 -4.56
C TRP A 49 4.29 8.33 -4.47
N THR A 50 4.12 9.19 -3.46
CA THR A 50 2.86 9.91 -3.24
C THR A 50 2.55 10.95 -4.33
N ASP A 51 3.52 11.29 -5.17
CA ASP A 51 3.33 12.15 -6.35
C ASP A 51 2.80 11.38 -7.57
N GLY A 52 2.77 10.05 -7.51
CA GLY A 52 2.25 9.20 -8.59
C GLY A 52 0.74 9.28 -8.80
N GLY A 53 0.29 8.72 -9.93
CA GLY A 53 -1.11 8.72 -10.34
C GLY A 53 -1.99 7.72 -9.60
N ILE A 54 -3.13 7.40 -10.20
CA ILE A 54 -4.13 6.46 -9.67
C ILE A 54 -3.53 5.08 -9.36
N VAL A 55 -2.53 4.63 -10.13
CA VAL A 55 -1.86 3.34 -9.91
C VAL A 55 -1.25 3.25 -8.51
N VAL A 56 -0.68 4.34 -7.99
CA VAL A 56 -0.17 4.39 -6.61
C VAL A 56 -1.30 4.26 -5.61
N GLU A 57 -2.41 4.96 -5.82
CA GLU A 57 -3.60 4.86 -4.98
C GLU A 57 -4.12 3.42 -4.92
N ASP A 58 -4.23 2.75 -6.07
CA ASP A 58 -4.66 1.36 -6.17
C ASP A 58 -3.72 0.40 -5.42
N CYS A 59 -2.40 0.61 -5.53
CA CYS A 59 -1.43 -0.15 -4.75
C CYS A 59 -1.61 0.04 -3.24
N LEU A 60 -1.81 1.28 -2.79
CA LEU A 60 -2.02 1.60 -1.37
C LEU A 60 -3.36 1.04 -0.86
N LEU A 61 -4.42 1.10 -1.66
CA LEU A 61 -5.73 0.49 -1.39
C LEU A 61 -5.62 -1.03 -1.25
N LEU A 62 -4.87 -1.68 -2.13
CA LEU A 62 -4.61 -3.11 -2.02
C LEU A 62 -3.83 -3.43 -0.74
N MET A 63 -2.77 -2.68 -0.42
CA MET A 63 -2.05 -2.86 0.85
C MET A 63 -2.99 -2.70 2.07
N LEU A 64 -3.89 -1.71 2.04
CA LEU A 64 -4.90 -1.52 3.08
C LEU A 64 -5.82 -2.73 3.21
N ASN A 65 -6.30 -3.29 2.10
CA ASN A 65 -7.11 -4.51 2.13
C ASN A 65 -6.35 -5.70 2.72
N LEU A 66 -5.05 -5.84 2.39
CA LEU A 66 -4.22 -6.93 2.90
C LEU A 66 -3.96 -6.82 4.40
N LEU A 67 -3.90 -5.60 4.96
CA LEU A 67 -3.54 -5.37 6.37
C LEU A 67 -4.77 -5.21 7.28
N LYS A 68 -5.83 -4.58 6.80
CA LYS A 68 -7.00 -4.24 7.62
C LYS A 68 -7.65 -5.49 8.19
N ASN A 69 -7.76 -5.53 9.53
CA ASN A 69 -8.31 -6.65 10.30
C ASN A 69 -7.59 -7.99 10.06
N ASN A 70 -6.33 -7.98 9.62
CA ASN A 70 -5.56 -9.20 9.36
C ASN A 70 -4.24 -9.20 10.14
N THR A 71 -4.30 -9.59 11.41
CA THR A 71 -3.14 -9.62 12.31
C THR A 71 -1.98 -10.45 11.77
N SER A 72 -2.26 -11.52 11.02
CA SER A 72 -1.23 -12.35 10.38
C SER A 72 -0.42 -11.54 9.37
N ASN A 73 -1.11 -10.81 8.48
CA ASN A 73 -0.45 -9.97 7.49
C ASN A 73 0.24 -8.76 8.11
N ILE A 74 -0.33 -8.19 9.18
CA ILE A 74 0.33 -7.09 9.93
C ILE A 74 1.64 -7.57 10.54
N ASN A 75 1.68 -8.76 11.15
CA ASN A 75 2.90 -9.32 11.71
C ASN A 75 3.90 -9.65 10.62
N PHE A 76 3.47 -10.28 9.52
CA PHE A 76 4.31 -10.53 8.35
C PHE A 76 4.92 -9.23 7.79
N PHE A 77 4.13 -8.16 7.70
CA PHE A 77 4.59 -6.85 7.25
C PHE A 77 5.65 -6.25 8.19
N LYS A 78 5.48 -6.42 9.51
CA LYS A 78 6.45 -5.97 10.52
C LYS A 78 7.75 -6.78 10.46
N GLU A 79 7.65 -8.11 10.48
CA GLU A 79 8.80 -9.04 10.48
C GLU A 79 9.56 -9.01 9.16
N GLY A 80 8.87 -8.83 8.03
CA GLY A 80 9.46 -8.61 6.71
C GLY A 80 10.12 -7.25 6.53
N SER A 81 10.21 -6.45 7.59
CA SER A 81 10.81 -5.11 7.60
C SER A 81 10.14 -4.13 6.64
N TYR A 82 8.88 -4.30 6.25
CA TYR A 82 8.24 -3.38 5.29
C TYR A 82 7.93 -1.99 5.85
N ILE A 83 7.96 -1.80 7.18
CA ILE A 83 7.70 -0.50 7.81
C ILE A 83 8.70 0.57 7.31
N HIS A 84 9.99 0.25 7.21
CA HIS A 84 10.98 1.25 6.79
C HIS A 84 10.80 1.66 5.33
N LYS A 85 10.22 0.80 4.49
CA LYS A 85 9.92 1.10 3.08
C LYS A 85 8.83 2.17 2.90
N LEU A 86 8.10 2.53 3.96
CA LEU A 86 7.14 3.63 3.95
C LEU A 86 7.80 5.01 4.05
N SER A 87 9.06 5.09 4.51
CA SER A 87 9.76 6.36 4.76
C SER A 87 9.75 7.33 3.57
N PRO A 88 10.03 6.90 2.32
CA PRO A 88 10.06 7.82 1.16
C PRO A 88 8.73 8.55 0.91
N MET A 89 7.60 7.98 1.34
CA MET A 89 6.27 8.58 1.15
C MET A 89 6.06 9.85 1.98
N PHE A 90 6.92 10.10 2.99
CA PHE A 90 6.85 11.26 3.90
C PHE A 90 7.86 12.36 3.53
N ILE A 91 8.59 12.21 2.43
CA ILE A 91 9.50 13.25 1.94
C ILE A 91 8.67 14.35 1.29
N LEU A 92 8.73 15.55 1.85
CA LEU A 92 8.00 16.72 1.35
C LEU A 92 8.92 17.60 0.49
N PRO A 93 8.41 18.19 -0.62
CA PRO A 93 9.21 19.11 -1.42
C PRO A 93 9.50 20.39 -0.63
N PRO A 94 10.69 21.00 -0.80
CA PRO A 94 11.09 22.18 -0.02
C PRO A 94 10.22 23.42 -0.28
N ASN A 95 9.59 23.51 -1.46
CA ASN A 95 8.69 24.57 -1.88
C ASN A 95 7.20 24.18 -1.79
N LEU A 96 6.87 23.29 -0.85
CA LEU A 96 5.51 22.80 -0.66
C LEU A 96 4.49 23.94 -0.44
N GLU A 97 4.87 24.99 0.27
CA GLU A 97 3.98 26.13 0.56
C GLU A 97 3.59 26.92 -0.70
N GLU A 98 4.42 26.87 -1.74
CA GLU A 98 4.20 27.58 -3.01
C GLU A 98 3.41 26.73 -4.02
N ILE A 99 3.71 25.44 -4.11
CA ILE A 99 3.11 24.52 -5.09
C ILE A 99 1.80 23.91 -4.58
N GLY A 100 1.71 23.65 -3.26
CA GLY A 100 0.62 22.87 -2.68
C GLY A 100 0.64 21.39 -3.09
N TRP A 101 -0.40 20.64 -2.71
CA TRP A 101 -0.61 19.25 -3.15
C TRP A 101 -1.69 19.17 -4.22
N SER A 102 -1.46 18.32 -5.23
CA SER A 102 -2.51 17.91 -6.15
C SER A 102 -3.59 17.09 -5.41
N PRO A 103 -4.84 17.05 -5.90
CA PRO A 103 -5.88 16.21 -5.31
C PRO A 103 -5.48 14.72 -5.23
N GLN A 104 -4.76 14.22 -6.25
CA GLN A 104 -4.28 12.83 -6.27
C GLN A 104 -3.25 12.58 -5.16
N LYS A 105 -2.30 13.51 -4.97
CA LYS A 105 -1.31 13.41 -3.89
C LYS A 105 -1.97 13.42 -2.51
N VAL A 106 -3.01 14.24 -2.33
CA VAL A 106 -3.83 14.22 -1.10
C VAL A 106 -4.46 12.84 -0.89
N SER A 107 -5.04 12.22 -1.93
CA SER A 107 -5.64 10.88 -1.83
C SER A 107 -4.59 9.82 -1.46
N ASN A 108 -3.47 9.79 -2.19
CA ASN A 108 -2.36 8.88 -1.93
C ASN A 108 -1.86 9.02 -0.49
N PHE A 109 -1.59 10.25 -0.05
CA PHE A 109 -1.09 10.52 1.30
C PHE A 109 -2.10 10.13 2.38
N HIS A 110 -3.40 10.34 2.14
CA HIS A 110 -4.46 9.88 3.03
C HIS A 110 -4.44 8.35 3.17
N CYS A 111 -4.26 7.59 2.08
CA CYS A 111 -4.09 6.13 2.14
C CYS A 111 -2.84 5.72 2.93
N VAL A 112 -1.71 6.43 2.76
CA VAL A 112 -0.49 6.19 3.56
C VAL A 112 -0.75 6.37 5.06
N LEU A 113 -1.45 7.44 5.46
CA LEU A 113 -1.81 7.66 6.85
C LEU A 113 -2.74 6.55 7.38
N GLN A 114 -3.67 6.06 6.56
CA GLN A 114 -4.51 4.91 6.91
C GLN A 114 -3.69 3.62 7.08
N LEU A 115 -2.64 3.41 6.28
CA LEU A 115 -1.74 2.25 6.44
C LEU A 115 -1.04 2.31 7.79
N ILE A 116 -0.44 3.46 8.13
CA ILE A 116 0.22 3.66 9.42
C ILE A 116 -0.76 3.40 10.57
N ARG A 117 -1.94 4.02 10.53
CA ARG A 117 -3.00 3.80 11.54
C ARG A 117 -3.40 2.35 11.66
N THR A 118 -3.44 1.62 10.55
CA THR A 118 -3.76 0.19 10.55
C THR A 118 -2.67 -0.60 11.28
N LEU A 119 -1.39 -0.30 11.05
CA LEU A 119 -0.25 -1.01 11.65
C LEU A 119 -0.09 -0.79 13.17
N VAL A 120 -0.57 0.35 13.67
CA VAL A 120 -0.49 0.75 15.10
C VAL A 120 -1.85 0.76 15.80
N SER A 121 -2.89 0.19 15.18
CA SER A 121 -4.24 0.21 15.73
C SER A 121 -4.28 -0.48 17.10
N PRO A 122 -4.93 0.13 18.12
CA PRO A 122 -5.03 -0.45 19.47
C PRO A 122 -5.86 -1.74 19.51
N ILE A 123 -6.57 -2.06 18.42
CA ILE A 123 -7.33 -3.30 18.24
C ILE A 123 -6.40 -4.48 17.93
N ILE A 124 -5.18 -4.23 17.45
CA ILE A 124 -4.19 -5.29 17.26
C ILE A 124 -3.78 -5.77 18.65
N PRO A 125 -3.97 -7.06 18.99
CA PRO A 125 -3.53 -7.56 20.27
C PRO A 125 -2.02 -7.39 20.38
N TYR A 126 -1.59 -6.51 21.27
CA TYR A 126 -0.17 -6.31 21.59
C TYR A 126 0.39 -7.65 22.09
N LYS A 127 1.24 -8.29 21.28
CA LYS A 127 2.33 -9.10 21.82
C LYS A 127 3.50 -8.14 22.02
N LEU A 128 3.50 -7.45 23.16
CA LEU A 128 4.73 -6.94 23.76
C LEU A 128 5.40 -8.11 24.48
#